data_AF-C4XFY2-F1
#
_entry.id   AF-C4XFY2-F1
#
_cell.length_a   1.000
_cell.length_b   1.000
_cell.length_c   1.000
_cell.angle_alpha   90.00
_cell.angle_beta   90.00
_cell.angle_gamma   90.00
#
_symmetry.space_group_name_H-M   'P 1'
#
loop_
_entity.id
_entity.type
_entity.pdbx_description
1 polymer ?
#
loop_
_entity_poly.entity_id
_entity_poly.type
_entity_poly.pdbx_seq_one_letter_code
_entity_poly.pdbx_strand_id
1 'polypeptide(L)' 'MKTRVRKAIRVAREAILAKDKNAQELVNKAHSIIATAVQKGVFHPNKGARKSSRLDKFVNEQNAKKDA' A
#
# COMPACT_ATOMS: atom_id res chain seq x y z
N MET A 1 -14.50 6.03 -0.40
CA MET A 1 -13.29 5.31 0.09
C MET A 1 -12.61 4.43 -0.95
N LYS A 2 -13.35 3.73 -1.84
CA LYS A 2 -12.75 2.83 -2.85
C LYS A 2 -11.71 3.51 -3.76
N THR A 3 -11.99 4.73 -4.24
CA THR A 3 -11.08 5.53 -5.07
C THR A 3 -9.85 6.02 -4.29
N ARG A 4 -10.04 6.52 -3.07
CA ARG A 4 -8.95 6.94 -2.17
C ARG A 4 -7.96 5.81 -1.89
N VAL A 5 -8.44 4.60 -1.60
CA VAL A 5 -7.58 3.42 -1.41
C VAL A 5 -6.77 3.10 -2.67
N ARG A 6 -7.40 3.12 -3.86
CA ARG A 6 -6.67 2.89 -5.12
C ARG A 6 -5.60 3.94 -5.36
N LYS A 7 -5.92 5.23 -5.13
CA LYS A 7 -4.96 6.33 -5.30
C LYS A 7 -3.80 6.20 -4.31
N ALA A 8 -4.06 5.89 -3.04
CA ALA A 8 -3.02 5.72 -2.02
C ALA A 8 -2.06 4.57 -2.37
N ILE A 9 -2.60 3.41 -2.79
CA ILE A 9 -1.78 2.28 -3.22
C ILE A 9 -0.95 2.64 -4.46
N ARG A 10 -1.54 3.35 -5.44
CA ARG A 10 -0.82 3.77 -6.65
C ARG A 10 0.34 4.70 -6.31
N VAL A 11 0.09 5.74 -5.51
CA VAL A 11 1.12 6.70 -5.08
C VAL A 11 2.25 6.01 -4.31
N ALA A 12 1.92 5.08 -3.40
CA ALA A 12 2.93 4.31 -2.69
C ALA A 12 3.80 3.48 -3.66
N ARG A 13 3.19 2.80 -4.64
CA ARG A 13 3.94 2.02 -5.65
C ARG A 13 4.84 2.89 -6.51
N GLU A 14 4.34 4.04 -6.96
CA GLU A 14 5.12 5.00 -7.75
C GLU A 14 6.32 5.52 -6.95
N ALA A 15 6.12 5.88 -5.68
CA ALA A 15 7.21 6.35 -4.81
C ALA A 15 8.30 5.30 -4.57
N ILE A 16 7.93 4.03 -4.41
CA ILE A 16 8.89 2.92 -4.26
C ILE A 16 9.72 2.78 -5.55
N LEU A 17 9.08 2.83 -6.72
CA LEU A 17 9.77 2.75 -8.01
C LEU A 17 10.69 3.95 -8.25
N ALA A 18 10.25 5.15 -7.86
CA ALA A 18 11.04 6.37 -7.91
C ALA A 18 12.16 6.44 -6.87
N LYS A 19 12.24 5.48 -5.93
CA LYS A 19 13.19 5.45 -4.80
C LYS A 19 13.13 6.72 -3.95
N ASP A 20 11.93 7.27 -3.79
CA ASP A 20 11.72 8.46 -2.97
C ASP A 20 12.03 8.18 -1.50
N LYS A 21 12.64 9.16 -0.82
CA LYS A 21 12.92 9.09 0.63
C LYS A 21 11.64 8.90 1.46
N ASN A 22 10.51 9.40 0.95
CA ASN A 22 9.22 9.34 1.62
C ASN A 22 8.40 8.07 1.28
N ALA A 23 8.98 7.12 0.52
CA ALA A 23 8.25 5.93 0.07
C ALA A 23 7.66 5.13 1.24
N GLN A 24 8.41 4.96 2.33
CA GLN A 24 7.95 4.22 3.51
C GLN A 24 6.74 4.88 4.19
N GLU A 25 6.75 6.21 4.30
CA GLU A 25 5.63 6.97 4.87
C GLU A 25 4.36 6.83 4.02
N LEU A 26 4.52 6.85 2.69
CA LEU A 26 3.41 6.67 1.76
C LEU A 26 2.82 5.26 1.82
N VAL A 27 3.65 4.24 2.02
CA VAL A 27 3.22 2.85 2.28
C VAL A 27 2.41 2.79 3.57
N ASN A 28 2.95 3.31 4.68
CA ASN A 28 2.26 3.35 5.98
C ASN A 28 0.90 4.07 5.88
N LYS A 29 0.86 5.19 5.16
CA LYS A 29 -0.37 5.94 4.89
C LYS A 29 -1.37 5.13 4.07
N ALA A 30 -0.91 4.34 3.09
CA ALA A 30 -1.78 3.45 2.33
C ALA A 30 -2.41 2.37 3.24
N HIS A 31 -1.66 1.77 4.16
CA HIS A 31 -2.19 0.80 5.13
C HIS A 31 -3.26 1.42 6.03
N SER A 32 -3.00 2.62 6.56
CA SER A 32 -3.99 3.36 7.37
C SER A 32 -5.29 3.59 6.61
N ILE A 33 -5.22 4.04 5.34
CA ILE A 33 -6.40 4.29 4.52
C ILE A 33 -7.15 2.98 4.19
N ILE A 34 -6.45 1.86 4.00
CA ILE A 34 -7.07 0.54 3.81
C ILE A 34 -7.81 0.12 5.09
N ALA A 35 -7.19 0.25 6.26
CA ALA A 35 -7.78 -0.09 7.55
C ALA A 35 -9.04 0.74 7.82
N THR A 36 -9.00 2.06 7.59
CA THR A 36 -10.20 2.92 7.69
C THR A 36 -11.30 2.48 6.72
N ALA A 37 -10.95 2.04 5.51
CA ALA A 37 -11.94 1.57 4.55
C ALA A 37 -12.59 0.24 4.97
N VAL A 38 -11.85 -0.63 5.66
CA VAL A 38 -12.40 -1.85 6.28
C VAL A 38 -13.31 -1.50 7.45
N GLN A 39 -12.85 -0.63 8.36
CA GLN A 39 -13.63 -0.18 9.53
C GLN A 39 -14.97 0.44 9.13
N LYS A 40 -15.00 1.20 8.03
CA LYS A 40 -16.22 1.80 7.47
C LYS A 40 -17.10 0.83 6.68
N GLY A 41 -16.77 -0.47 6.65
CA GLY A 41 -17.52 -1.50 5.92
C GLY A 41 -17.41 -1.43 4.40
N VAL A 42 -16.55 -0.55 3.85
CA VAL A 42 -16.40 -0.39 2.38
C VAL A 42 -15.74 -1.62 1.76
N PHE A 43 -14.88 -2.29 2.53
CA PHE A 43 -14.25 -3.55 2.18
C PHE A 43 -14.44 -4.57 3.30
N HIS A 44 -14.70 -5.82 2.90
CA HIS A 44 -14.60 -6.95 3.81
C HIS A 44 -13.17 -7.06 4.38
N PRO A 45 -12.97 -7.46 5.66
CA PRO A 45 -11.65 -7.62 6.27
C PRO A 45 -10.65 -8.37 5.40
N ASN A 46 -11.02 -9.56 4.91
CA ASN A 46 -10.17 -10.34 3.99
C ASN A 46 -9.79 -9.60 2.70
N LYS A 47 -10.69 -8.76 2.15
CA LYS A 47 -10.38 -7.97 0.96
C LYS A 47 -9.43 -6.81 1.29
N GLY A 48 -9.54 -6.23 2.49
CA GLY A 48 -8.57 -5.26 3.01
C GLY A 48 -7.20 -5.90 3.23
N ALA A 49 -7.13 -7.00 3.96
CA ALA A 49 -5.90 -7.75 4.23
C ALA A 49 -5.17 -8.16 2.94
N ARG A 50 -5.90 -8.67 1.94
CA ARG A 50 -5.33 -8.99 0.61
C ARG A 50 -4.71 -7.77 -0.08
N LYS A 51 -5.27 -6.57 0.10
CA LYS A 51 -4.73 -5.34 -0.49
C LYS A 51 -3.45 -4.90 0.20
N SER A 52 -3.42 -4.96 1.53
CA SER A 52 -2.21 -4.68 2.32
C SER A 52 -1.10 -5.66 1.97
N SER A 53 -1.37 -6.97 2.04
CA SER A 53 -0.38 -8.02 1.75
C SER A 53 0.20 -7.93 0.33
N ARG A 54 -0.60 -7.55 -0.67
CA ARG A 54 -0.11 -7.32 -2.04
C ARG A 54 0.80 -6.11 -2.15
N LEU A 55 0.57 -5.06 -1.35
CA LEU A 55 1.45 -3.90 -1.29
C LEU A 55 2.77 -4.27 -0.62
N ASP A 56 2.73 -4.98 0.50
CA ASP A 56 3.92 -5.45 1.22
C ASP A 56 4.79 -6.36 0.35
N LYS A 57 4.15 -7.32 -0.34
CA LYS A 57 4.84 -8.19 -1.29
C LYS A 57 5.57 -7.38 -2.35
N PHE A 58 4.92 -6.36 -2.92
CA PHE A 58 5.56 -5.49 -3.92
C PHE A 58 6.76 -4.73 -3.34
N VAL A 59 6.64 -4.16 -2.13
CA VAL A 59 7.74 -3.45 -1.43
C VAL A 59 8.91 -4.40 -1.23
N ASN A 60 8.66 -5.59 -0.69
CA ASN A 60 9.69 -6.58 -0.41
C ASN A 60 10.40 -7.06 -1.68
N GLU A 61 9.65 -7.27 -2.77
CA GLU A 61 10.24 -7.60 -4.08
C GLU A 61 11.14 -6.48 -4.62
N GLN A 62 10.76 -5.21 -4.44
CA GLN A 62 11.62 -4.09 -4.85
C GLN A 62 12.86 -3.94 -3.97
N ASN A 63 12.73 -4.18 -2.67
CA ASN A 63 13.87 -4.16 -1.73
C ASN A 63 14.84 -5.31 -2.05
N ALA A 64 14.35 -6.54 -2.25
CA ALA A 64 15.18 -7.67 -2.62
C ALA A 64 15.96 -7.45 -3.93
N LYS A 65 15.36 -6.74 -4.90
CA LYS A 65 16.06 -6.33 -6.15
C LYS A 65 17.10 -5.23 -5.95
N LYS A 66 17.03 -4.48 -4.85
CA LYS A 66 18.04 -3.47 -4.52
C LYS A 66 19.31 -4.11 -3.96
N ASP A 67 19.14 -5.24 -3.26
CA ASP A 67 20.21 -5.93 -2.53
C ASP A 67 20.88 -7.06 -3.34
N ALA A 68 20.36 -7.36 -4.54
CA ALA A 68 20.89 -8.33 -5.50
C ALA A 68 21.57 -7.62 -6.68
#